data_AF-A0A2W6ZGB9-F1
#
_entry.id   AF-A0A2W6ZGB9-F1
#
_cell.length_a   1.000
_cell.length_b   1.000
_cell.length_c   1.000
_cell.angle_alpha   90.00
_cell.angle_beta   90.00
_cell.angle_gamma   90.00
#
_symmetry.space_group_name_H-M   'P 1'
#
loop_
_entity.id
_entity.type
_entity.pdbx_description
1 polymer ?
#
loop_
_entity_poly.entity_id
_entity_poly.type
_entity_poly.pdbx_seq_one_letter_code
_entity_poly.pdbx_strand_id
1 'polypeptide(L)'
;MSRRDWSLFVADMQEACNKIGEASNGIPDEEKRRKPEIDWAAIKGLRNRIVHEYFGLSLSVIWAIVQNDRPVLSQQLSTWSNES
;
A
#
# COMPACT_ATOMS: atom_id res chain seq x y z
N MET A 1 21.04 5.88 -9.39
CA MET A 1 20.26 4.63 -9.38
C MET A 1 20.34 4.03 -10.78
N SER A 2 20.76 2.77 -10.91
CA SER A 2 20.92 2.11 -12.21
C SER A 2 19.57 1.70 -12.82
N ARG A 3 19.52 1.42 -14.13
CA ARG A 3 18.34 0.83 -14.79
C ARG A 3 17.92 -0.52 -14.19
N ARG A 4 18.85 -1.24 -13.55
CA ARG A 4 18.62 -2.53 -12.89
C ARG A 4 18.03 -2.35 -11.49
N ASP A 5 18.53 -1.36 -10.75
CA ASP A 5 17.99 -0.95 -9.45
C ASP A 5 16.53 -0.46 -9.60
N TRP A 6 16.24 0.21 -10.72
CA TRP A 6 14.91 0.67 -11.10
C TRP A 6 13.91 -0.48 -11.28
N SER A 7 14.27 -1.49 -12.09
CA SER A 7 13.39 -2.63 -12.34
C SER A 7 13.10 -3.44 -11.06
N LEU A 8 14.10 -3.57 -10.19
CA LEU A 8 13.96 -4.31 -8.93
C LEU A 8 13.06 -3.55 -7.95
N PHE A 9 13.29 -2.25 -7.77
CA PHE A 9 12.45 -1.42 -6.89
C PHE A 9 10.98 -1.43 -7.31
N VAL A 10 10.71 -1.31 -8.62
CA VAL A 10 9.34 -1.36 -9.14
C VAL A 10 8.69 -2.73 -8.92
N ALA A 11 9.43 -3.82 -9.16
CA ALA A 11 8.94 -5.17 -8.91
C ALA A 11 8.62 -5.40 -7.43
N ASP A 12 9.52 -4.99 -6.53
CA ASP A 12 9.33 -5.10 -5.08
C ASP A 12 8.09 -4.31 -4.61
N MET A 13 7.89 -3.10 -5.15
CA MET A 13 6.71 -2.29 -4.84
C MET A 13 5.41 -2.90 -5.35
N GLN A 14 5.42 -3.43 -6.58
CA GLN A 14 4.26 -4.11 -7.15
C GLN A 14 3.88 -5.34 -6.33
N GLU A 15 4.87 -6.13 -5.91
CA GLU A 15 4.64 -7.30 -5.06
C GLU A 15 4.10 -6.90 -3.68
N ALA A 16 4.68 -5.90 -3.03
CA ALA A 16 4.21 -5.40 -1.73
C ALA A 16 2.76 -4.91 -1.81
N CYS A 17 2.41 -4.14 -2.85
CA CYS A 17 1.06 -3.62 -3.02
C CYS A 17 0.05 -4.72 -3.34
N ASN A 18 0.44 -5.76 -4.09
CA ASN A 18 -0.41 -6.92 -4.32
C ASN A 18 -0.67 -7.68 -3.02
N LYS A 19 0.35 -7.96 -2.21
CA LYS A 19 0.18 -8.64 -0.91
C LYS A 19 -0.75 -7.87 0.03
N ILE A 20 -0.58 -6.55 0.12
CA ILE A 20 -1.46 -5.70 0.93
C ILE A 20 -2.89 -5.72 0.38
N GLY A 21 -3.05 -5.65 -0.94
CA GLY A 21 -4.37 -5.70 -1.59
C GLY A 21 -5.08 -7.04 -1.39
N GLU A 22 -4.37 -8.16 -1.50
CA GLU A 22 -4.90 -9.51 -1.24
C GLU A 22 -5.30 -9.67 0.22
N ALA A 23 -4.44 -9.27 1.16
CA ALA A 23 -4.75 -9.28 2.58
C ALA A 23 -5.98 -8.41 2.90
N SER A 24 -6.06 -7.21 2.32
CA SER A 24 -7.20 -6.30 2.50
C SER A 24 -8.50 -6.85 1.92
N ASN A 25 -8.45 -7.57 0.81
CA ASN A 25 -9.62 -8.24 0.22
C ASN A 25 -10.14 -9.37 1.11
N GLY A 26 -9.27 -10.05 1.86
CA GLY A 26 -9.65 -11.08 2.81
C GLY A 26 -10.37 -10.57 4.07
N ILE A 27 -10.32 -9.25 4.33
CA ILE A 27 -10.98 -8.65 5.49
C ILE A 27 -12.49 -8.46 5.19
N PRO A 28 -13.39 -8.96 6.05
CA PRO A 28 -14.83 -8.75 5.90
C PRO A 28 -15.19 -7.26 5.90
N ASP A 29 -16.20 -6.87 5.12
CA ASP A 29 -16.59 -5.46 5.03
C ASP A 29 -17.14 -4.90 6.35
N GLU A 30 -17.65 -5.75 7.24
CA GLU A 30 -18.05 -5.33 8.58
C GLU A 30 -16.85 -4.88 9.42
N GLU A 31 -15.73 -5.59 9.34
CA GLU A 31 -14.48 -5.23 10.03
C GLU A 31 -13.86 -3.96 9.43
N LYS A 32 -13.91 -3.81 8.11
CA LYS A 32 -13.51 -2.56 7.45
C LYS A 32 -14.33 -1.36 7.92
N ARG A 33 -15.65 -1.54 8.10
CA ARG A 33 -16.55 -0.48 8.61
C ARG A 33 -16.33 -0.15 10.08
N ARG A 34 -15.91 -1.12 10.89
CA ARG A 34 -15.58 -0.91 12.32
C ARG A 34 -14.30 -0.11 12.52
N LYS A 35 -13.46 0.00 11.49
CA LYS A 35 -12.15 0.67 11.52
C LYS A 35 -12.02 1.71 10.42
N PRO A 36 -12.80 2.81 10.48
CA PRO A 36 -12.74 3.90 9.51
C PRO A 36 -11.42 4.67 9.57
N GLU A 37 -10.60 4.50 10.61
CA GLU A 37 -9.25 5.07 10.66
C GLU A 37 -8.32 4.53 9.56
N ILE A 38 -8.57 3.30 9.07
CA ILE A 38 -7.82 2.73 7.96
C ILE A 38 -8.51 3.10 6.65
N ASP A 39 -7.85 3.90 5.82
CA ASP A 39 -8.37 4.28 4.51
C ASP A 39 -8.15 3.14 3.49
N TRP A 40 -9.05 2.15 3.54
CA TRP A 40 -9.07 1.03 2.60
C TRP A 40 -9.21 1.47 1.14
N ALA A 41 -9.86 2.61 0.88
CA ALA A 41 -10.00 3.16 -0.45
C ALA A 41 -8.67 3.72 -0.96
N ALA A 42 -7.90 4.40 -0.10
CA ALA A 42 -6.54 4.84 -0.41
C ALA A 42 -5.59 3.67 -0.69
N ILE A 43 -5.65 2.58 0.11
CA ILE A 43 -4.84 1.37 -0.14
C ILE A 43 -5.16 0.77 -1.52
N LYS A 44 -6.45 0.68 -1.87
CA LYS A 44 -6.88 0.19 -3.19
C LYS A 44 -6.46 1.14 -4.32
N GLY A 45 -6.56 2.44 -4.08
CA GLY A 45 -6.11 3.49 -5.01
C GLY A 45 -4.60 3.41 -5.28
N LEU A 46 -3.80 3.20 -4.23
CA LEU A 46 -2.35 3.04 -4.32
C LEU A 46 -1.97 1.83 -5.18
N ARG A 47 -2.61 0.68 -4.93
CA ARG A 47 -2.42 -0.51 -5.77
C ARG A 47 -2.72 -0.21 -7.24
N ASN A 48 -3.87 0.42 -7.52
CA ASN A 48 -4.27 0.73 -8.89
C ASN A 48 -3.27 1.67 -9.57
N ARG A 49 -2.77 2.67 -8.83
CA ARG A 49 -1.83 3.68 -9.34
C ARG A 49 -0.44 3.08 -9.60
N ILE A 50 0.04 2.17 -8.76
CA ILE A 50 1.32 1.45 -8.97
C ILE A 50 1.22 0.39 -10.06
N VAL A 51 0.09 -0.30 -10.18
CA VAL A 51 -0.10 -1.36 -11.20
C VAL A 51 -0.35 -0.76 -12.59
N HIS A 52 -1.14 0.32 -12.69
CA HIS A 52 -1.58 0.86 -13.99
C HIS A 52 -0.87 2.14 -14.42
N GLU A 53 -0.35 2.95 -13.50
CA GLU A 53 0.16 4.30 -13.82
C GLU A 53 1.66 4.48 -13.52
N TYR A 54 2.41 3.41 -13.14
CA TYR A 54 3.84 3.55 -12.80
C TYR A 54 4.71 4.10 -13.96
N PHE A 55 4.26 3.93 -15.21
CA PHE A 55 4.97 4.44 -16.39
C PHE A 55 4.92 5.99 -16.51
N GLY A 56 4.04 6.65 -15.76
CA GLY A 56 3.86 8.11 -15.78
C GLY A 56 4.07 8.82 -14.43
N LEU A 57 4.38 8.08 -13.37
CA LEU A 57 4.57 8.64 -12.03
C LEU A 57 6.04 8.93 -11.75
N SER A 58 6.31 10.14 -11.23
CA SER A 58 7.64 10.48 -10.73
C SER A 58 8.00 9.58 -9.55
N LEU A 59 9.20 9.01 -9.56
CA LEU A 59 9.76 8.23 -8.46
C LEU A 59 9.66 8.96 -7.11
N SER A 60 9.80 10.28 -7.12
CA SER A 60 9.67 11.11 -5.92
C SER A 60 8.29 11.02 -5.28
N VAL A 61 7.23 10.89 -6.08
CA VAL A 61 5.86 10.76 -5.60
C VAL A 61 5.65 9.38 -4.99
N ILE A 62 6.09 8.34 -5.70
CA ILE A 62 5.98 6.96 -5.22
C ILE A 62 6.77 6.78 -3.91
N TRP A 63 8.01 7.30 -3.87
CA TRP A 63 8.85 7.27 -2.69
C TRP A 63 8.23 8.04 -1.52
N ALA A 64 7.65 9.22 -1.76
CA ALA A 64 6.99 10.01 -0.74
C ALA A 64 5.77 9.28 -0.14
N ILE A 65 4.95 8.65 -0.99
CA ILE A 65 3.82 7.83 -0.54
C ILE A 65 4.31 6.69 0.36
N VAL A 66 5.33 5.93 -0.07
CA VAL A 66 5.85 4.81 0.73
C VAL A 66 6.41 5.31 2.06
N GLN A 67 7.15 6.42 2.07
CA GLN A 67 7.74 6.96 3.30
C GLN A 67 6.70 7.50 4.28
N ASN A 68 5.66 8.17 3.77
CA ASN A 68 4.66 8.82 4.61
C ASN A 68 3.55 7.87 5.07
N ASP A 69 3.09 6.97 4.20
CA ASP A 69 1.87 6.19 4.45
C ASP A 69 2.18 4.83 5.09
N ARG A 70 3.38 4.27 4.85
CA ARG A 70 3.78 2.99 5.45
C ARG A 70 3.83 3.01 6.98
N PRO A 71 4.43 4.02 7.64
CA PRO A 71 4.46 4.05 9.11
C PRO A 71 3.07 4.15 9.71
N VAL A 72 2.21 4.97 9.10
CA VAL A 72 0.82 5.18 9.50
C VAL A 72 0.05 3.86 9.40
N LEU A 73 0.12 3.19 8.25
CA LEU A 73 -0.55 1.92 8.03
C LEU A 73 -0.04 0.84 9.00
N SER A 74 1.28 0.77 9.23
CA SER A 74 1.86 -0.18 10.17
C SER A 74 1.33 0.04 11.59
N GLN A 75 1.23 1.29 12.03
CA GLN A 75 0.73 1.61 13.37
C GLN A 75 -0.75 1.26 13.52
N GLN A 76 -1.56 1.54 12.51
CA GLN A 76 -2.98 1.20 12.49
C GLN A 76 -3.19 -0.32 12.56
N LEU A 77 -2.42 -1.08 11.77
CA LEU A 77 -2.47 -2.55 11.77
C LEU A 77 -1.99 -3.16 13.10
N SER A 78 -0.93 -2.61 13.71
CA SER A 78 -0.49 -3.06 15.03
C SER A 78 -1.53 -2.79 16.12
N THR A 79 -2.22 -1.65 16.03
CA THR A 79 -3.32 -1.33 16.96
C THR A 79 -4.46 -2.33 16.78
N TRP A 80 -4.85 -2.62 15.53
CA TRP A 80 -5.88 -3.60 15.22
C TRP A 80 -5.55 -5.01 15.73
N SER A 81 -4.31 -5.49 15.54
CA SER A 81 -3.88 -6.81 16.01
C SER A 81 -3.83 -6.95 17.53
N ASN A 82 -3.73 -5.84 18.28
CA ASN A 82 -3.73 -5.85 19.75
C ASN A 82 -5.15 -5.77 20.34
N GLU A 83 -6.14 -5.39 19.53
CA GLU A 83 -7.55 -5.26 19.92
C GLU A 83 -8.40 -6.49 19.53
N SER A 84 -7.84 -7.41 18.73
CA SER A 84 -8.46 -8.67 18.27
C SER A 84 -7.98 -9.86 19.11
#